data_AF-A0A2E7R4T8-F1
#
_entry.id   AF-A0A2E7R4T8-F1
#
_cell.length_a   1.000
_cell.length_b   1.000
_cell.length_c   1.000
_cell.angle_alpha   90.00
_cell.angle_beta   90.00
_cell.angle_gamma   90.00
#
_symmetry.space_group_name_H-M   'P 1'
#
loop_
_entity.id
_entity.type
_entity.pdbx_description
1 polymer ?
#
loop_
_entity_poly.entity_id
_entity_poly.type
_entity_poly.pdbx_seq_one_letter_code
_entity_poly.pdbx_strand_id
1 'polypeptide(L)'
;MTAEQVIDPTRLEVEFADLYVLATGGVDVFVLNWNEEPSPPPFTIFVSENQFLYQGHTYLVNGHGAILPQWVAEQELAGKLVMFVEREGRLMAYATVTEDESEEEAGSE
;
A
#
# COMPACT_ATOMS: atom_id res chain seq x y z
N MET A 1 -4.74 34.04 3.73
CA MET A 1 -5.45 33.06 4.56
C MET A 1 -4.76 31.74 4.30
N THR A 2 -3.83 31.35 5.18
CA THR A 2 -3.15 30.06 5.13
C THR A 2 -4.11 29.04 5.74
N ALA A 3 -4.59 28.11 4.92
CA ALA A 3 -5.34 26.97 5.44
C ALA A 3 -4.42 26.19 6.39
N GLU A 4 -4.85 25.97 7.62
CA GLU A 4 -4.27 24.96 8.49
C GLU A 4 -4.29 23.63 7.73
N GLN A 5 -3.11 23.12 7.39
CA GLN A 5 -2.98 21.72 7.00
C GLN A 5 -3.38 20.91 8.23
N VAL A 6 -4.60 20.38 8.21
CA VAL A 6 -5.02 19.34 9.13
C VAL A 6 -4.17 18.13 8.79
N ILE A 7 -3.12 17.89 9.57
CA ILE A 7 -2.32 16.67 9.48
C ILE A 7 -3.19 15.56 10.05
N ASP A 8 -3.88 14.84 9.17
CA ASP A 8 -4.60 13.63 9.54
C ASP A 8 -3.54 12.55 9.85
N PRO A 9 -3.39 12.10 11.11
CA PRO A 9 -2.39 11.10 11.48
C PRO A 9 -2.65 9.73 10.84
N THR A 10 -3.79 9.53 10.19
CA THR A 10 -4.13 8.31 9.45
C THR A 10 -3.75 8.37 7.97
N ARG A 11 -3.17 9.48 7.52
CA ARG A 11 -2.83 9.78 6.13
C ARG A 11 -1.35 10.14 5.98
N LEU A 12 -0.73 9.57 4.95
CA LEU A 12 0.61 9.94 4.50
C LEU A 12 0.59 10.26 3.01
N GLU A 13 1.23 11.35 2.61
CA GLU A 13 1.46 11.70 1.20
C GLU A 13 2.92 11.39 0.85
N VAL A 14 3.13 10.65 -0.25
CA VAL A 14 4.45 10.17 -0.69
C VAL A 14 4.57 10.36 -2.20
N GLU A 15 5.76 10.66 -2.70
CA GLU A 15 6.03 10.66 -4.14
C GLU A 15 6.62 9.32 -4.59
N PHE A 16 6.43 8.95 -5.87
CA PHE A 16 7.04 7.73 -6.42
C PHE A 16 8.57 7.73 -6.32
N ALA A 17 9.20 8.90 -6.22
CA ALA A 17 10.64 9.04 -6.06
C ALA A 17 11.15 8.57 -4.68
N ASP A 18 10.27 8.52 -3.67
CA ASP A 18 10.59 8.07 -2.32
C ASP A 18 10.47 6.54 -2.17
N LEU A 19 9.96 5.88 -3.21
CA LEU A 19 9.74 4.43 -3.23
C LEU A 19 10.89 3.72 -3.92
N TYR A 20 11.25 2.54 -3.42
CA TYR A 20 12.15 1.63 -4.12
C TYR A 20 11.36 0.51 -4.79
N VAL A 21 11.96 -0.13 -5.81
CA VAL A 21 11.34 -1.26 -6.50
C VAL A 21 11.89 -2.58 -5.96
N LEU A 22 11.00 -3.45 -5.51
CA LEU A 22 11.31 -4.82 -5.17
C LEU A 22 10.94 -5.73 -6.35
N ALA A 23 11.94 -6.33 -6.98
CA ALA A 23 11.76 -7.35 -8.01
C ALA A 23 11.79 -8.75 -7.38
N THR A 24 10.70 -9.50 -7.48
CA THR A 24 10.62 -10.85 -6.92
C THR A 24 9.63 -11.72 -7.67
N GLY A 25 10.00 -12.98 -7.93
CA GLY A 25 9.09 -13.96 -8.57
C GLY A 25 8.50 -13.54 -9.91
N GLY A 26 9.13 -12.62 -10.64
CA GLY A 26 8.66 -12.11 -11.94
C GLY A 26 7.71 -10.91 -11.86
N VAL A 27 7.48 -10.34 -10.67
CA VAL A 27 6.76 -9.07 -10.49
C VAL A 27 7.69 -7.98 -9.96
N ASP A 28 7.39 -6.73 -10.33
CA ASP A 28 8.07 -5.53 -9.84
C ASP A 28 7.06 -4.70 -9.04
N VAL A 29 7.35 -4.46 -7.76
CA VAL A 29 6.43 -3.72 -6.87
C VAL A 29 7.11 -2.56 -6.19
N PHE A 30 6.38 -1.46 -6.01
CA PHE A 30 6.85 -0.32 -5.25
C PHE A 30 6.78 -0.59 -3.75
N VAL A 31 7.82 -0.17 -3.04
CA VAL A 31 7.93 -0.34 -1.59
C VAL A 31 8.36 0.96 -0.92
N LEU A 32 7.62 1.34 0.12
CA LEU A 32 7.96 2.42 1.03
C LEU A 32 8.76 1.85 2.21
N ASN A 33 9.96 2.38 2.45
CA ASN A 33 10.75 1.99 3.61
C ASN A 33 10.24 2.71 4.87
N TRP A 34 9.85 1.95 5.89
CA TRP A 34 9.31 2.45 7.17
C TRP A 34 10.11 1.97 8.38
N ASN A 35 11.35 1.51 8.16
CA ASN A 35 12.18 0.95 9.23
C ASN A 35 12.69 2.02 10.21
N GLU A 36 12.82 3.27 9.78
CA GLU A 36 13.34 4.37 10.60
C GLU A 36 12.22 5.11 11.36
N GLU A 37 10.96 4.85 11.02
CA GLU A 37 9.82 5.54 11.60
C GLU A 37 9.41 4.95 12.95
N PRO A 38 9.28 5.78 14.01
CA PRO A 38 8.96 5.31 15.35
C PRO A 38 7.50 4.85 15.48
N SER A 39 6.61 5.35 14.62
CA SER A 39 5.19 5.01 14.61
C SER A 39 4.86 3.88 13.64
N PRO A 40 3.76 3.14 13.88
CA PRO A 40 3.22 2.23 12.88
C PRO A 40 2.88 2.94 11.56
N PRO A 41 2.98 2.25 10.41
CA PRO A 41 2.46 2.76 9.16
C PRO A 41 0.96 3.10 9.27
N PRO A 42 0.50 4.16 8.59
CA PRO A 42 -0.91 4.49 8.55
C PRO A 42 -1.73 3.45 7.77
N PHE A 43 -3.04 3.40 8.00
CA PHE A 43 -3.95 2.54 7.24
C PHE A 43 -4.11 2.99 5.78
N THR A 44 -3.91 4.27 5.52
CA THR A 44 -4.09 4.88 4.20
C THR A 44 -2.81 5.63 3.79
N ILE A 45 -2.33 5.36 2.58
CA ILE A 45 -1.18 6.03 1.98
C ILE A 45 -1.62 6.61 0.64
N PHE A 46 -1.27 7.86 0.36
CA PHE A 46 -1.49 8.51 -0.91
C PHE A 46 -0.16 8.61 -1.64
N VAL A 47 -0.10 8.04 -2.84
CA VAL A 47 1.05 8.17 -3.74
C VAL A 47 0.60 8.90 -4.99
N SER A 48 1.00 10.17 -5.12
CA SER A 48 0.47 11.08 -6.13
C SER A 48 -1.07 11.15 -6.06
N GLU A 49 -1.78 10.80 -7.14
CA GLU A 49 -3.26 10.82 -7.20
C GLU A 49 -3.90 9.51 -6.71
N ASN A 50 -3.10 8.50 -6.36
CA ASN A 50 -3.60 7.17 -6.00
C ASN A 50 -3.70 7.02 -4.48
N GLN A 51 -4.82 6.46 -4.02
CA GLN A 51 -5.04 6.09 -2.63
C GLN A 51 -4.85 4.58 -2.44
N PHE A 52 -3.96 4.22 -1.52
CA PHE A 52 -3.64 2.84 -1.16
C PHE A 52 -4.15 2.55 0.25
N LEU A 53 -4.90 1.45 0.39
CA LEU A 53 -5.42 0.99 1.67
C LEU A 53 -4.71 -0.28 2.13
N TYR A 54 -4.44 -0.37 3.42
CA TYR A 54 -3.87 -1.56 4.03
C TYR A 54 -4.81 -2.76 3.89
N GLN A 55 -4.30 -3.88 3.36
CA GLN A 55 -5.09 -5.06 3.03
C GLN A 55 -5.08 -6.15 4.13
N GLY A 56 -4.43 -5.89 5.27
CA GLY A 56 -4.35 -6.88 6.36
C GLY A 56 -3.32 -8.00 6.13
N HIS A 57 -2.64 -8.03 4.99
CA HIS A 57 -1.62 -9.03 4.68
C HIS A 57 -0.20 -8.54 5.00
N THR A 58 0.63 -9.46 5.52
CA THR A 58 2.06 -9.22 5.75
C THR A 58 2.90 -10.39 5.27
N TYR A 59 4.08 -10.10 4.72
CA TYR A 59 5.01 -11.09 4.19
C TYR A 59 6.42 -10.87 4.74
N LEU A 60 7.22 -11.92 4.95
CA LEU A 60 8.60 -11.80 5.48
C LEU A 60 9.63 -11.47 4.38
N VAL A 61 10.35 -10.33 4.49
CA VAL A 61 11.34 -9.83 3.49
C VAL A 61 12.22 -10.95 2.92
N ASN A 62 12.64 -11.86 3.79
CA ASN A 62 13.32 -13.09 3.43
C ASN A 62 12.37 -14.28 3.63
N GLY A 63 11.69 -14.72 2.56
CA GLY A 63 10.84 -15.93 2.59
C GLY A 63 9.45 -15.80 1.96
N HIS A 64 9.13 -14.70 1.27
CA HIS A 64 7.81 -14.49 0.64
C HIS A 64 7.40 -15.54 -0.40
N GLY A 65 8.35 -16.32 -0.91
CA GLY A 65 8.12 -17.43 -1.83
C GLY A 65 7.20 -17.08 -3.00
N ALA A 66 6.40 -18.05 -3.45
CA ALA A 66 5.45 -17.89 -4.53
C ALA A 66 4.17 -17.11 -4.13
N ILE A 67 3.92 -16.91 -2.83
CA ILE A 67 2.65 -16.35 -2.34
C ILE A 67 2.55 -14.85 -2.62
N LEU A 68 3.63 -14.10 -2.39
CA LEU A 68 3.61 -12.65 -2.67
C LEU A 68 3.42 -12.36 -4.17
N PRO A 69 4.22 -12.95 -5.09
CA PRO A 69 4.01 -12.74 -6.53
C PRO A 69 2.61 -13.14 -7.00
N GLN A 70 2.05 -14.23 -6.47
CA GLN A 70 0.69 -14.65 -6.80
C GLN A 70 -0.34 -13.61 -6.36
N TRP A 71 -0.25 -13.13 -5.12
CA TRP A 71 -1.19 -12.14 -4.60
C TRP A 71 -1.10 -10.83 -5.39
N VAL A 72 0.10 -10.38 -5.74
CA VAL A 72 0.31 -9.19 -6.59
C VAL A 72 -0.42 -9.36 -7.93
N ALA A 73 -0.21 -10.50 -8.60
CA ALA A 73 -0.86 -10.78 -9.89
C ALA A 73 -2.39 -10.84 -9.78
N GLU A 74 -2.94 -11.36 -8.68
CA GLU A 74 -4.39 -11.37 -8.43
C GLU A 74 -4.96 -9.96 -8.28
N GLN A 75 -4.28 -9.06 -7.55
CA GLN A 75 -4.71 -7.67 -7.41
C GLN A 75 -4.59 -6.90 -8.73
N GLU A 76 -3.51 -7.09 -9.49
CA GLU A 76 -3.32 -6.45 -10.79
C GLU A 76 -4.36 -6.92 -11.81
N LEU A 77 -4.72 -8.21 -11.81
CA LEU A 77 -5.80 -8.75 -12.63
C LEU A 77 -7.16 -8.11 -12.29
N ALA A 78 -7.36 -7.74 -11.02
CA ALA A 78 -8.53 -6.99 -10.56
C ALA A 78 -8.44 -5.48 -10.87
N GLY A 79 -7.42 -5.02 -11.61
CA GLY A 79 -7.25 -3.62 -12.00
C GLY A 79 -6.71 -2.71 -10.90
N LYS A 80 -6.17 -3.28 -9.82
CA LYS A 80 -5.62 -2.52 -8.69
C LYS A 80 -4.13 -2.27 -8.85
N LEU A 81 -3.67 -1.12 -8.35
CA LEU A 81 -2.26 -0.90 -8.10
C LEU A 81 -1.88 -1.46 -6.73
N VAL A 82 -0.69 -2.01 -6.63
CA VAL A 82 -0.16 -2.62 -5.40
C VAL A 82 1.09 -1.89 -4.94
N MET A 83 1.21 -1.69 -3.64
CA MET A 83 2.46 -1.28 -3.01
C MET A 83 2.67 -2.01 -1.68
N PHE A 84 3.89 -1.97 -1.19
CA PHE A 84 4.21 -2.48 0.15
C PHE A 84 4.81 -1.39 1.03
N VAL A 85 4.65 -1.58 2.33
CA VAL A 85 5.42 -0.86 3.34
C VAL A 85 6.35 -1.84 4.02
N GLU A 86 7.66 -1.59 3.96
CA GLU A 86 8.65 -2.42 4.64
C GLU A 86 8.88 -1.92 6.07
N ARG A 87 8.72 -2.80 7.05
CA ARG A 87 9.03 -2.52 8.45
C ARG A 87 9.51 -3.78 9.16
N GLU A 88 10.63 -3.70 9.86
CA GLU A 88 11.20 -4.77 10.69
C GLU A 88 11.32 -6.11 9.94
N GLY A 89 11.75 -6.06 8.67
CA GLY A 89 11.87 -7.25 7.82
C GLY A 89 10.54 -7.86 7.37
N ARG A 90 9.46 -7.07 7.40
CA ARG A 90 8.13 -7.44 6.89
C ARG A 90 7.66 -6.46 5.84
N LEU A 91 6.99 -6.98 4.82
CA LEU A 91 6.25 -6.20 3.83
C LEU A 91 4.77 -6.23 4.18
N MET A 92 4.21 -5.07 4.47
CA MET A 92 2.79 -4.85 4.72
C MET A 92 2.10 -4.48 3.41
N ALA A 93 1.03 -5.16 3.06
CA ALA A 93 0.43 -5.07 1.73
C ALA A 93 -0.64 -3.97 1.64
N TYR A 94 -0.55 -3.15 0.60
CA TYR A 94 -1.52 -2.11 0.29
C TYR A 94 -1.97 -2.22 -1.17
N ALA A 95 -3.23 -1.90 -1.43
CA ALA A 95 -3.79 -1.87 -2.77
C ALA A 95 -4.75 -0.69 -2.94
N THR A 96 -4.93 -0.22 -4.18
CA THR A 96 -5.96 0.77 -4.51
C THR A 96 -7.36 0.17 -4.43
N VAL A 97 -8.35 1.01 -4.16
CA VAL A 97 -9.76 0.64 -4.27
C VAL A 97 -10.20 0.87 -5.72
N THR A 98 -10.94 -0.07 -6.30
CA THR A 98 -11.59 0.12 -7.61
C THR A 98 -13.01 0.68 -7.41
N GLU A 99 -13.56 1.35 -8.42
CA GLU A 99 -14.91 1.95 -8.36
C GLU A 99 -15.97 0.91 -7.94
N ASP A 100 -15.85 -0.34 -8.38
CA ASP A 100 -16.75 -1.45 -8.03
C ASP A 100 -16.79 -1.75 -6.51
N GLU A 101 -15.69 -1.55 -5.78
CA GLU A 101 -15.64 -1.79 -4.32
C GLU A 101 -16.21 -0.62 -3.50
N SER A 102 -16.33 0.56 -4.12
CA SER A 102 -16.84 1.76 -3.45
C SER A 102 -18.38 1.83 -3.42
N GLU A 103 -19.07 1.06 -4.27
CA GLU A 103 -20.53 1.04 -4.36
C GLU A 103 -21.19 0.06 -3.36
N GLU A 104 -20.48 -0.96 -2.86
CA GLU A 104 -21.05 -1.97 -1.96
C GLU A 104 -21.24 -1.48 -0.49
N GLU A 105 -20.51 -0.43 -0.06
CA GLU A 105 -20.64 0.16 1.28
C GLU A 105 -21.75 1.24 1.37
N ALA A 106 -22.39 1.60 0.26
CA ALA A 106 -23.47 2.60 0.21
C ALA A 106 -24.89 2.02 0.37
N GLY A 107 -25.01 0.71 0.59
CA GLY A 107 -26.28 -0.03 0.58
C GLY A 107 -26.62 -0.69 1.90
N SER A 108 -26.82 0.07 2.98
CA SER A 108 -27.54 -0.40 4.19
C SER A 108 -28.07 0.79 5.01
N GLU A 109 -29.21 1.34 4.60
CA GLU A 109 -30.14 2.08 5.46
C GLU A 109 -31.34 1.21 5.84
#